data_AF-A0A7S2QDX1-F1
#
_entry.id   AF-A0A7S2QDX1-F1
#
_cell.length_a   1.000
_cell.length_b   1.000
_cell.length_c   1.000
_cell.angle_alpha   90.00
_cell.angle_beta   90.00
_cell.angle_gamma   90.00
#
_symmetry.space_group_name_H-M   'P 1'
#
loop_
_entity.id
_entity.type
_entity.pdbx_description
1 polymer ?
#
loop_
_entity_poly.entity_id
_entity_poly.type
_entity_poly.pdbx_seq_one_letter_code
_entity_poly.pdbx_strand_id
1 'polypeptide(L)'
;WLEAELARQFRDGLTFRAASRQRVVIDYSSPNIAKEMHVGHLRSTIIGDVAGNLLSVLGHDVVRLNHVGDWGTQFGMLLEYIRRRDQLDGETPLDVGDLQAFYRSAKAAFDEDPDFKRAAQGNVVALQGGEAWAREAWQRICAASRKEFQVVYDRLGIEGLEERGESFYNDLLPGVIERLADAGLVREDGGATCVFTNVSEAPLIVRKADGGFGYDATDVAAVLHRVTDERADRVIYVIDNGQETHMRMVFDAAARAGWVGGRRLDFVGFGLVQGEDGKKFKTRSGGV
;
A
#
# COMPACT_ATOMS: atom_id res chain seq x y z
N TRP A 1 8.98 -42.79 22.69
CA TRP A 1 8.83 -41.36 22.30
C TRP A 1 7.87 -41.21 21.13
N LEU A 2 8.15 -41.76 19.95
CA LEU A 2 7.32 -41.60 18.74
C LEU A 2 5.85 -42.00 18.93
N GLU A 3 5.58 -43.15 19.57
CA GLU A 3 4.23 -43.63 19.89
C GLU A 3 3.48 -42.67 20.83
N ALA A 4 4.17 -42.15 21.86
CA ALA A 4 3.58 -41.22 22.81
C ALA A 4 3.21 -39.88 22.13
N GLU A 5 4.05 -39.42 21.19
CA GLU A 5 3.79 -38.20 20.42
C GLU A 5 2.63 -38.38 19.44
N LEU A 6 2.56 -39.51 18.73
CA LEU A 6 1.41 -39.84 17.87
C LEU A 6 0.12 -39.92 18.70
N ALA A 7 0.14 -40.63 19.83
CA ALA A 7 -1.03 -40.75 20.70
C ALA A 7 -1.48 -39.39 21.26
N ARG A 8 -0.55 -38.47 21.54
CA ARG A 8 -0.86 -37.08 21.93
C ARG A 8 -1.54 -36.34 20.77
N GLN A 9 -0.98 -36.38 19.57
CA GLN A 9 -1.54 -35.71 18.40
C GLN A 9 -2.94 -36.23 18.02
N PHE A 10 -3.20 -37.53 18.20
CA PHE A 10 -4.54 -38.10 17.97
C PHE A 10 -5.59 -37.65 19.00
N ARG A 11 -5.19 -37.48 20.27
CA ARG A 11 -6.11 -37.04 21.33
C ARG A 11 -6.35 -35.52 21.32
N ASP A 12 -5.27 -34.76 21.18
CA ASP A 12 -5.26 -33.31 21.43
C ASP A 12 -5.28 -32.50 20.12
N GLY A 13 -5.13 -33.16 18.98
CA GLY A 13 -4.91 -32.54 17.67
C GLY A 13 -3.45 -32.14 17.42
N LEU A 14 -3.17 -31.71 16.19
CA LEU A 14 -1.86 -31.17 15.82
C LEU A 14 -1.67 -29.79 16.45
N THR A 15 -0.71 -29.69 17.37
CA THR A 15 -0.34 -28.41 17.99
C THR A 15 1.01 -27.95 17.45
N PHE A 16 1.02 -26.87 16.67
CA PHE A 16 2.24 -26.20 16.23
C PHE A 16 2.45 -24.96 17.09
N ARG A 17 3.62 -24.79 17.70
CA ARG A 17 3.96 -23.57 18.42
C ARG A 17 5.41 -23.21 18.16
N ALA A 18 5.66 -21.93 17.87
CA ALA A 18 7.01 -21.40 17.82
C ALA A 18 7.67 -21.45 19.21
N ALA A 19 9.00 -21.52 19.24
CA ALA A 19 9.77 -21.51 20.48
C ALA A 19 9.59 -20.20 21.27
N SER A 20 9.37 -19.08 20.56
CA SER A 20 9.07 -17.78 21.13
C SER A 20 7.98 -17.06 20.33
N ARG A 21 7.08 -16.38 21.05
CA ARG A 21 6.07 -15.51 20.44
C ARG A 21 6.74 -14.25 19.91
N GLN A 22 6.29 -13.77 18.76
CA GLN A 22 6.72 -12.53 18.13
C GLN A 22 5.49 -11.73 17.72
N ARG A 23 5.59 -10.40 17.70
CA ARG A 23 4.66 -9.52 17.00
C ARG A 23 5.10 -9.36 15.56
N VAL A 24 4.26 -9.83 14.64
CA VAL A 24 4.55 -9.87 13.21
C VAL A 24 3.54 -9.00 12.48
N VAL A 25 4.03 -7.98 11.78
CA VAL A 25 3.23 -7.21 10.83
C VAL A 25 3.43 -7.81 9.44
N ILE A 26 2.36 -8.09 8.73
CA ILE A 26 2.42 -8.55 7.34
C ILE A 26 1.61 -7.60 6.44
N ASP A 27 2.28 -7.04 5.45
CA ASP A 27 1.72 -6.14 4.43
C ASP A 27 1.48 -6.93 3.15
N TYR A 28 0.22 -6.98 2.72
CA TYR A 28 -0.19 -7.70 1.52
C TYR A 28 -1.51 -7.19 0.95
N SER A 29 -1.84 -7.68 -0.26
CA SER A 29 -2.95 -7.22 -1.09
C SER A 29 -2.71 -5.85 -1.71
N SER A 30 -2.77 -4.80 -0.88
CA SER A 30 -2.38 -3.42 -1.16
C SER A 30 -2.77 -2.89 -2.55
N PRO A 31 -4.06 -3.00 -2.97
CA PRO A 31 -4.50 -2.47 -4.26
C PRO A 31 -4.54 -0.94 -4.26
N ASN A 32 -4.46 -0.37 -5.46
CA ASN A 32 -4.65 1.06 -5.67
C ASN A 32 -6.14 1.41 -5.75
N ILE A 33 -6.57 2.41 -4.99
CA ILE A 33 -7.96 2.91 -5.05
C ILE A 33 -8.27 3.45 -6.45
N ALA A 34 -9.52 3.29 -6.87
CA ALA A 34 -10.02 3.65 -8.20
C ALA A 34 -9.35 2.91 -9.37
N LYS A 35 -8.64 1.82 -9.10
CA LYS A 35 -8.18 0.85 -10.09
C LYS A 35 -8.67 -0.54 -9.70
N GLU A 36 -8.90 -1.37 -10.71
CA GLU A 36 -9.27 -2.76 -10.48
C GLU A 36 -8.13 -3.53 -9.81
N MET A 37 -8.52 -4.43 -8.91
CA MET A 37 -7.59 -5.38 -8.34
C MET A 37 -7.20 -6.41 -9.40
N HIS A 38 -6.01 -6.25 -9.99
CA HIS A 38 -5.47 -7.20 -10.96
C HIS A 38 -4.79 -8.44 -10.32
N VAL A 39 -4.44 -9.42 -11.16
CA VAL A 39 -3.82 -10.70 -10.77
C VAL A 39 -2.56 -10.58 -9.90
N GLY A 40 -1.77 -9.51 -10.06
CA GLY A 40 -0.64 -9.22 -9.18
C GLY A 40 -1.04 -9.03 -7.70
N HIS A 41 -2.08 -8.23 -7.44
CA HIS A 41 -2.61 -8.04 -6.09
C HIS A 41 -3.17 -9.35 -5.55
N LEU A 42 -3.84 -10.16 -6.39
CA LEU A 42 -4.36 -11.47 -5.98
C LEU A 42 -3.26 -12.42 -5.48
N ARG A 43 -2.08 -12.42 -6.14
CA ARG A 43 -0.93 -13.20 -5.65
C ARG A 43 -0.48 -12.72 -4.28
N SER A 44 -0.34 -11.41 -4.10
CA SER A 44 0.00 -10.83 -2.80
C SER A 44 -1.04 -11.23 -1.75
N THR A 45 -2.33 -11.09 -2.07
CA THR A 45 -3.47 -11.49 -1.23
C THR A 45 -3.32 -12.93 -0.72
N ILE A 46 -3.15 -13.89 -1.63
CA ILE A 46 -3.10 -15.31 -1.27
C ILE A 46 -1.82 -15.65 -0.49
N ILE A 47 -0.65 -15.18 -0.96
CA ILE A 47 0.64 -15.49 -0.32
C ILE A 47 0.70 -14.87 1.08
N GLY A 48 0.27 -13.62 1.21
CA GLY A 48 0.25 -12.89 2.48
C GLY A 48 -0.70 -13.51 3.47
N ASP A 49 -1.92 -13.86 3.04
CA ASP A 49 -2.90 -14.47 3.93
C ASP A 49 -2.45 -15.85 4.43
N VAL A 50 -1.93 -16.71 3.54
CA VAL A 50 -1.36 -18.01 3.92
C VAL A 50 -0.21 -17.85 4.92
N ALA A 51 0.70 -16.89 4.70
CA ALA A 51 1.80 -16.61 5.61
C ALA A 51 1.29 -16.10 6.97
N GLY A 52 0.32 -15.19 6.98
CA GLY A 52 -0.31 -14.67 8.19
C GLY A 52 -1.01 -15.77 9.00
N ASN A 53 -1.72 -16.67 8.31
CA ASN A 53 -2.40 -17.81 8.92
C ASN A 53 -1.41 -18.81 9.52
N LEU A 54 -0.33 -19.14 8.80
CA LEU A 54 0.73 -20.01 9.32
C LEU A 54 1.37 -19.41 10.58
N LEU A 55 1.69 -18.12 10.57
CA LEU A 55 2.26 -17.44 11.72
C LEU A 55 1.29 -17.39 12.92
N SER A 56 0.00 -17.19 12.64
CA SER A 56 -1.05 -17.21 13.66
C SER A 56 -1.18 -18.60 14.30
N VAL A 57 -1.19 -19.66 13.48
CA VAL A 57 -1.21 -21.07 13.94
C VAL A 57 0.01 -21.39 14.80
N LEU A 58 1.18 -20.84 14.46
CA LEU A 58 2.41 -20.98 15.26
C LEU A 58 2.40 -20.19 16.58
N GLY A 59 1.36 -19.39 16.84
CA GLY A 59 1.15 -18.66 18.09
C GLY A 59 1.74 -17.25 18.12
N HIS A 60 2.15 -16.70 16.97
CA HIS A 60 2.58 -15.30 16.87
C HIS A 60 1.38 -14.34 17.00
N ASP A 61 1.69 -13.09 17.36
CA ASP A 61 0.74 -11.98 17.31
C ASP A 61 0.80 -11.35 15.91
N VAL A 62 -0.19 -11.60 15.06
CA VAL A 62 -0.13 -11.24 13.64
C VAL A 62 -1.06 -10.07 13.34
N VAL A 63 -0.48 -8.95 12.90
CA VAL A 63 -1.19 -7.78 12.37
C VAL A 63 -1.14 -7.85 10.85
N ARG A 64 -2.30 -7.95 10.20
CA ARG A 64 -2.43 -8.01 8.74
C ARG A 64 -2.79 -6.62 8.22
N LEU A 65 -1.93 -6.02 7.40
CA LEU A 65 -2.13 -4.67 6.89
C LEU A 65 -2.37 -4.69 5.38
N ASN A 66 -3.35 -3.91 4.95
CA ASN A 66 -3.65 -3.61 3.57
C ASN A 66 -3.19 -2.17 3.27
N HIS A 67 -2.02 -2.03 2.65
CA HIS A 67 -1.40 -0.75 2.36
C HIS A 67 -1.94 -0.17 1.04
N VAL A 68 -3.23 0.15 1.03
CA VAL A 68 -3.92 0.62 -0.18
C VAL A 68 -3.35 1.94 -0.70
N GLY A 69 -3.24 2.05 -2.03
CA GLY A 69 -2.88 3.29 -2.72
C GLY A 69 -4.04 4.26 -2.76
N ASP A 70 -4.36 4.87 -1.61
CA ASP A 70 -5.47 5.80 -1.40
C ASP A 70 -5.06 7.27 -1.38
N TRP A 71 -3.80 7.57 -1.71
CA TRP A 71 -3.28 8.93 -1.80
C TRP A 71 -2.48 9.12 -3.10
N GLY A 72 -2.47 10.34 -3.64
CA GLY A 72 -1.69 10.66 -4.84
C GLY A 72 -2.37 11.60 -5.82
N THR A 73 -1.62 12.01 -6.85
CA THR A 73 -2.05 13.02 -7.83
C THR A 73 -3.20 12.56 -8.72
N GLN A 74 -3.38 11.24 -8.88
CA GLN A 74 -4.50 10.65 -9.62
C GLN A 74 -5.86 11.07 -9.05
N PHE A 75 -5.95 11.34 -7.74
CA PHE A 75 -7.19 11.77 -7.12
C PHE A 75 -7.66 13.14 -7.60
N GLY A 76 -6.76 14.05 -8.00
CA GLY A 76 -7.15 15.36 -8.52
C GLY A 76 -8.09 15.27 -9.72
N MET A 77 -7.80 14.34 -10.63
CA MET A 77 -8.64 14.03 -11.80
C MET A 77 -9.99 13.42 -11.38
N LEU A 78 -9.98 12.49 -10.43
CA LEU A 78 -11.21 11.84 -9.95
C LEU A 78 -12.13 12.82 -9.22
N LEU A 79 -11.54 13.72 -8.43
CA LEU A 79 -12.24 14.81 -7.73
C LEU A 79 -12.82 15.83 -8.71
N GLU A 80 -12.12 16.17 -9.80
CA GLU A 80 -12.70 17.06 -10.81
C GLU A 80 -13.86 16.40 -11.53
N TYR A 81 -13.73 15.10 -11.84
CA TYR A 81 -14.76 14.36 -12.54
C TYR A 81 -16.04 14.23 -11.71
N ILE A 82 -15.93 13.88 -10.43
CA ILE A 82 -17.10 13.80 -9.54
C ILE A 82 -17.74 15.17 -9.34
N ARG A 83 -16.94 16.23 -9.19
CA ARG A 83 -17.44 17.60 -9.02
C ARG A 83 -18.24 18.10 -10.23
N ARG A 84 -17.75 17.87 -11.44
CA ARG A 84 -18.49 18.23 -12.67
C ARG A 84 -19.76 17.42 -12.83
N ARG A 85 -19.77 16.15 -12.43
CA ARG A 85 -20.97 15.31 -12.48
C ARG A 85 -22.02 15.70 -11.45
N ASP A 86 -21.63 15.89 -10.19
CA ASP A 86 -22.55 16.28 -9.12
C ASP A 86 -23.23 17.64 -9.43
N GLN A 87 -22.55 18.53 -10.17
CA GLN A 87 -23.13 19.78 -10.70
C GLN A 87 -24.17 19.57 -11.81
N LEU A 88 -24.07 18.49 -12.59
CA LEU A 88 -24.97 18.17 -13.70
C LEU A 88 -26.18 17.35 -13.23
N ASP A 89 -25.98 16.41 -12.30
CA ASP A 89 -27.00 15.44 -11.87
C ASP A 89 -27.89 15.97 -10.73
N GLY A 90 -27.61 17.18 -10.21
CA GLY A 90 -28.43 17.87 -9.22
C GLY A 90 -28.42 17.20 -7.85
N GLU A 91 -27.48 17.63 -6.99
CA GLU A 91 -27.31 17.33 -5.55
C GLU A 91 -27.40 15.86 -5.08
N THR A 92 -27.74 14.91 -5.94
CA THR A 92 -27.81 13.49 -5.61
C THR A 92 -26.41 12.91 -5.73
N PRO A 93 -25.76 12.51 -4.62
CA PRO A 93 -24.41 11.98 -4.68
C PRO A 93 -24.40 10.73 -5.55
N LEU A 94 -23.65 10.75 -6.65
CA LEU A 94 -23.45 9.59 -7.52
C LEU A 94 -23.00 8.36 -6.69
N ASP A 95 -23.71 7.24 -6.86
CA ASP A 95 -23.21 5.92 -6.49
C ASP A 95 -22.16 5.54 -7.53
N VAL A 96 -20.90 5.44 -7.11
CA VAL A 96 -19.78 5.08 -7.99
C VAL A 96 -19.84 3.56 -8.22
N GLY A 97 -20.88 3.11 -8.92
CA GLY A 97 -21.19 1.69 -9.10
C GLY A 97 -20.21 0.96 -10.03
N ASP A 98 -19.59 1.68 -10.97
CA ASP A 98 -18.51 1.17 -11.82
C ASP A 98 -17.31 2.13 -11.76
N LEU A 99 -16.39 1.85 -10.84
CA LEU A 99 -15.15 2.63 -10.67
C LEU A 99 -14.25 2.58 -11.91
N GLN A 100 -14.32 1.51 -12.69
CA GLN A 100 -13.50 1.35 -13.88
C GLN A 100 -13.95 2.30 -14.98
N ALA A 101 -15.26 2.36 -15.23
CA ALA A 101 -15.85 3.33 -16.14
C ALA A 101 -15.59 4.76 -15.65
N PHE A 102 -15.78 5.01 -14.36
CA PHE A 102 -15.51 6.31 -13.74
C PHE A 102 -14.05 6.77 -13.96
N TYR A 103 -13.07 5.92 -13.65
CA TYR A 103 -11.65 6.21 -13.86
C TYR A 103 -11.33 6.46 -15.34
N ARG A 104 -11.83 5.62 -16.25
CA ARG A 104 -11.59 5.79 -17.70
C ARG A 104 -12.16 7.11 -18.21
N SER A 105 -13.36 7.48 -17.79
CA SER A 105 -13.98 8.75 -18.22
C SER A 105 -13.25 9.96 -17.63
N ALA A 106 -12.84 9.90 -16.36
CA ALA A 106 -12.02 10.94 -15.75
C ALA A 106 -10.67 11.09 -16.47
N LYS A 107 -10.06 9.96 -16.86
CA LYS A 107 -8.78 9.93 -17.59
C LYS A 107 -8.90 10.51 -19.00
N ALA A 108 -9.96 10.16 -19.74
CA ALA A 108 -10.22 10.75 -21.05
C ALA A 108 -10.38 12.27 -20.95
N ALA A 109 -11.20 12.76 -20.00
CA ALA A 109 -11.37 14.19 -19.77
C ALA A 109 -10.05 14.89 -19.40
N PHE A 110 -9.21 14.26 -18.57
CA PHE A 110 -7.91 14.81 -18.20
C PHE A 110 -6.92 14.93 -19.37
N ASP A 111 -6.99 14.02 -20.33
CA ASP A 111 -6.10 14.02 -21.49
C ASP A 111 -6.59 14.94 -22.62
N GLU A 112 -7.91 15.13 -22.75
CA GLU A 112 -8.53 15.89 -23.85
C GLU A 112 -8.86 17.36 -23.49
N ASP A 113 -9.14 17.67 -22.23
CA ASP A 113 -9.57 19.00 -21.77
C ASP A 113 -8.47 19.70 -20.92
N PRO A 114 -7.77 20.72 -21.46
CA PRO A 114 -6.76 21.48 -20.72
C PRO A 114 -7.28 22.19 -19.45
N ASP A 115 -8.54 22.62 -19.44
CA ASP A 115 -9.15 23.28 -18.28
C ASP A 115 -9.51 22.25 -17.21
N PHE A 116 -9.97 21.05 -17.61
CA PHE A 116 -10.10 19.91 -16.69
C PHE A 116 -8.76 19.58 -16.04
N LYS A 117 -7.69 19.48 -16.84
CA LYS A 117 -6.35 19.17 -16.33
C LYS A 117 -5.86 20.20 -15.31
N ARG A 118 -6.07 21.50 -15.58
CA ARG A 118 -5.71 22.58 -14.65
C ARG A 118 -6.52 22.50 -13.36
N ALA A 119 -7.84 22.27 -13.46
CA ALA A 119 -8.70 22.09 -12.29
C ALA A 119 -8.31 20.87 -11.46
N ALA A 120 -8.02 19.74 -12.11
CA ALA A 120 -7.57 18.51 -11.46
C ALA A 120 -6.26 18.72 -10.65
N GLN A 121 -5.31 19.49 -11.17
CA GLN A 121 -4.09 19.85 -10.43
C GLN A 121 -4.41 20.68 -9.17
N GLY A 122 -5.34 21.65 -9.27
CA GLY A 122 -5.83 22.41 -8.12
C GLY A 122 -6.52 21.52 -7.07
N ASN A 123 -7.27 20.52 -7.52
CA ASN A 123 -7.99 19.60 -6.63
C ASN A 123 -7.05 18.68 -5.82
N VAL A 124 -5.85 18.38 -6.33
CA VAL A 124 -4.81 17.70 -5.53
C VAL A 124 -4.41 18.56 -4.33
N VAL A 125 -4.21 19.86 -4.56
CA VAL A 125 -3.86 20.82 -3.50
C VAL A 125 -5.02 20.97 -2.52
N ALA A 126 -6.25 21.04 -2.99
CA ALA A 126 -7.44 21.09 -2.13
C ALA A 126 -7.55 19.86 -1.22
N LEU A 127 -7.29 18.66 -1.77
CA LEU A 127 -7.29 17.42 -0.99
C LEU A 127 -6.17 17.41 0.07
N GLN A 128 -4.95 17.79 -0.31
CA GLN A 128 -3.80 17.87 0.59
C GLN A 128 -3.97 18.96 1.67
N GLY A 129 -4.59 20.08 1.32
CA GLY A 129 -4.95 21.17 2.24
C GLY A 129 -6.12 20.83 3.15
N GLY A 130 -6.80 19.70 2.90
CA GLY A 130 -7.86 19.19 3.77
C GLY A 130 -9.20 19.88 3.59
N GLU A 131 -9.46 20.46 2.41
CA GLU A 131 -10.75 21.08 2.11
C GLU A 131 -11.90 20.07 2.26
N ALA A 132 -12.98 20.48 2.93
CA ALA A 132 -14.07 19.59 3.34
C ALA A 132 -14.70 18.86 2.15
N TRP A 133 -15.00 19.58 1.07
CA TRP A 133 -15.61 19.00 -0.14
C TRP A 133 -14.67 17.98 -0.82
N ALA A 134 -13.37 18.26 -0.85
CA ALA A 134 -12.38 17.38 -1.49
C ALA A 134 -12.22 16.09 -0.67
N ARG A 135 -12.19 16.20 0.66
CA ARG A 135 -12.17 15.05 1.57
C ARG A 135 -13.42 14.20 1.46
N GLU A 136 -14.61 14.81 1.39
CA GLU A 136 -15.87 14.08 1.24
C GLU A 136 -15.90 13.31 -0.08
N ALA A 137 -15.54 13.95 -1.19
CA ALA A 137 -15.46 13.32 -2.49
C ALA A 137 -14.41 12.19 -2.52
N TRP A 138 -13.24 12.39 -1.91
CA TRP A 138 -12.22 11.35 -1.76
C TRP A 138 -12.73 10.15 -0.96
N GLN A 139 -13.40 10.38 0.18
CA GLN A 139 -13.98 9.31 0.99
C GLN A 139 -15.02 8.49 0.21
N ARG A 140 -15.85 9.14 -0.62
CA ARG A 140 -16.81 8.46 -1.50
C ARG A 140 -16.11 7.54 -2.51
N ILE A 141 -15.04 8.03 -3.15
CA ILE A 141 -14.25 7.23 -4.10
C ILE A 141 -13.61 6.03 -3.39
N CYS A 142 -12.97 6.25 -2.23
CA CYS A 142 -12.37 5.18 -1.44
C CYS A 142 -13.42 4.15 -0.99
N ALA A 143 -14.58 4.60 -0.50
CA ALA A 143 -15.66 3.72 -0.06
C ALA A 143 -16.19 2.82 -1.18
N ALA A 144 -16.31 3.36 -2.41
CA ALA A 144 -16.67 2.54 -3.56
C ALA A 144 -15.62 1.47 -3.85
N SER A 145 -14.32 1.81 -3.81
CA SER A 145 -13.26 0.83 -4.11
C SER A 145 -13.18 -0.25 -3.04
N ARG A 146 -13.38 0.12 -1.78
CA ARG A 146 -13.46 -0.83 -0.66
C ARG A 146 -14.58 -1.85 -0.85
N LYS A 147 -15.75 -1.43 -1.34
CA LYS A 147 -16.85 -2.37 -1.64
C LYS A 147 -16.44 -3.39 -2.69
N GLU A 148 -15.79 -2.96 -3.78
CA GLU A 148 -15.31 -3.86 -4.83
C GLU A 148 -14.22 -4.83 -4.32
N PHE A 149 -13.26 -4.32 -3.53
CA PHE A 149 -12.21 -5.16 -2.94
C PHE A 149 -12.79 -6.20 -1.97
N GLN A 150 -13.77 -5.80 -1.16
CA GLN A 150 -14.41 -6.70 -0.20
C GLN A 150 -15.09 -7.89 -0.87
N VAL A 151 -15.73 -7.70 -2.04
CA VAL A 151 -16.30 -8.82 -2.81
C VAL A 151 -15.26 -9.88 -3.13
N VAL A 152 -14.01 -9.49 -3.40
CA VAL A 152 -12.93 -10.44 -3.67
C VAL A 152 -12.38 -11.05 -2.37
N TYR A 153 -12.22 -10.25 -1.32
CA TYR A 153 -11.78 -10.73 -0.01
C TYR A 153 -12.75 -11.78 0.57
N ASP A 154 -14.06 -11.53 0.49
CA ASP A 154 -15.09 -12.48 0.93
C ASP A 154 -15.03 -13.79 0.15
N ARG A 155 -14.84 -13.72 -1.17
CA ARG A 155 -14.71 -14.92 -2.02
C ARG A 155 -13.47 -15.76 -1.70
N LEU A 156 -12.41 -15.11 -1.25
CA LEU A 156 -11.15 -15.76 -0.88
C LEU A 156 -11.10 -16.18 0.60
N GLY A 157 -12.09 -15.76 1.41
CA GLY A 157 -12.11 -16.00 2.85
C GLY A 157 -11.01 -15.24 3.60
N ILE A 158 -10.67 -14.03 3.16
CA ILE A 158 -9.67 -13.19 3.82
C ILE A 158 -10.29 -12.55 5.07
N GLU A 159 -9.68 -12.76 6.22
CA GLU A 159 -10.16 -12.27 7.52
C GLU A 159 -9.08 -11.47 8.26
N GLY A 160 -9.52 -10.47 9.03
CA GLY A 160 -8.65 -9.68 9.90
C GLY A 160 -7.62 -8.80 9.15
N LEU A 161 -7.84 -8.55 7.86
CA LEU A 161 -7.02 -7.64 7.05
C LEU A 161 -7.43 -6.18 7.32
N GLU A 162 -6.56 -5.43 7.98
CA GLU A 162 -6.82 -4.04 8.37
C GLU A 162 -6.31 -3.06 7.31
N GLU A 163 -7.18 -2.15 6.85
CA GLU A 163 -6.77 -1.10 5.92
C GLU A 163 -5.90 -0.04 6.60
N ARG A 164 -4.71 0.19 6.03
CA ARG A 164 -3.81 1.27 6.42
C ARG A 164 -3.09 1.81 5.20
N GLY A 165 -3.84 2.57 4.41
CA GLY A 165 -3.39 3.17 3.16
C GLY A 165 -2.30 4.21 3.34
N GLU A 166 -1.78 4.70 2.22
CA GLU A 166 -0.79 5.77 2.17
C GLU A 166 -1.26 7.02 2.92
N SER A 167 -2.55 7.35 2.85
CA SER A 167 -3.13 8.54 3.47
C SER A 167 -2.98 8.58 5.00
N PHE A 168 -2.90 7.41 5.65
CA PHE A 168 -2.70 7.27 7.09
C PHE A 168 -1.38 7.93 7.56
N TYR A 169 -0.35 7.90 6.72
CA TYR A 169 0.99 8.34 7.10
C TYR A 169 1.22 9.84 6.87
N ASN A 170 0.30 10.56 6.22
CA ASN A 170 0.48 11.95 5.80
C ASN A 170 0.95 12.88 6.93
N ASP A 171 0.31 12.80 8.09
CA ASP A 171 0.64 13.64 9.24
C ASP A 171 1.99 13.26 9.88
N LEU A 172 2.50 12.07 9.58
CA LEU A 172 3.79 11.56 10.08
C LEU A 172 4.96 11.96 9.19
N LEU A 173 4.72 12.28 7.91
CA LEU A 173 5.78 12.49 6.91
C LEU A 173 6.77 13.61 7.30
N PRO A 174 6.34 14.79 7.82
CA PRO A 174 7.28 15.81 8.25
C PRO A 174 8.24 15.32 9.33
N GLY A 175 7.72 14.62 10.36
CA GLY A 175 8.54 14.09 11.46
C GLY A 175 9.46 12.95 11.03
N VAL A 176 9.09 12.18 10.00
CA VAL A 176 9.96 11.15 9.42
C VAL A 176 11.18 11.79 8.75
N ILE A 177 10.99 12.87 7.99
CA ILE A 177 12.11 13.60 7.37
C ILE A 177 13.03 14.19 8.44
N GLU A 178 12.49 14.80 9.49
CA GLU A 178 13.28 15.33 10.60
C GLU A 178 14.15 14.25 11.23
N ARG A 179 13.59 13.06 11.49
CA ARG A 179 14.36 11.93 12.04
C ARG A 179 15.45 11.43 11.10
N LEU A 180 15.21 11.42 9.80
CA LEU A 180 16.25 11.10 8.81
C LEU A 180 17.34 12.16 8.79
N ALA A 181 16.97 13.43 8.97
CA ALA A 181 17.90 14.55 9.02
C ALA A 181 18.78 14.51 10.29
N ASP A 182 18.19 14.22 11.44
CA ASP A 182 18.90 14.03 12.72
C ASP A 182 19.88 12.85 12.65
N ALA A 183 19.56 11.82 11.86
CA ALA A 183 20.45 10.70 11.57
C ALA A 183 21.55 11.04 10.52
N GLY A 184 21.55 12.25 9.96
CA GLY A 184 22.51 12.69 8.95
C GLY A 184 22.36 12.00 7.58
N LEU A 185 21.16 11.50 7.27
CA LEU A 185 20.91 10.70 6.06
C LEU A 185 20.33 11.50 4.89
N VAL A 186 19.77 12.68 5.16
CA VAL A 186 19.16 13.53 4.13
C VAL A 186 20.22 14.39 3.42
N ARG A 187 20.04 14.56 2.11
CA ARG A 187 20.83 15.46 1.27
C ARG A 187 19.92 16.12 0.25
N GLU A 188 20.22 17.36 -0.10
CA GLU A 188 19.56 18.04 -1.21
C GLU A 188 20.18 17.60 -2.54
N ASP A 189 19.35 17.22 -3.51
CA ASP A 189 19.74 16.90 -4.88
C ASP A 189 18.64 17.33 -5.86
N GLY A 190 18.98 18.15 -6.85
CA GLY A 190 18.00 18.68 -7.81
C GLY A 190 16.86 19.51 -7.18
N GLY A 191 17.07 20.07 -5.99
CA GLY A 191 16.05 20.79 -5.21
C GLY A 191 15.08 19.91 -4.43
N ALA A 192 15.30 18.59 -4.45
CA ALA A 192 14.56 17.62 -3.67
C ALA A 192 15.38 17.14 -2.46
N THR A 193 14.70 16.74 -1.40
CA THR A 193 15.33 16.10 -0.23
C THR A 193 15.39 14.59 -0.46
N CYS A 194 16.60 14.05 -0.44
CA CYS A 194 16.92 12.70 -0.87
C CYS A 194 17.67 11.90 0.20
N VAL A 195 17.50 10.58 0.22
CA VAL A 195 18.29 9.63 1.01
C VAL A 195 19.03 8.68 0.07
N PHE A 196 20.35 8.78 0.06
CA PHE A 196 21.21 7.89 -0.71
C PHE A 196 21.50 6.61 0.08
N THR A 197 21.16 5.47 -0.49
CA THR A 197 21.28 4.14 0.14
C THR A 197 22.50 3.38 -0.38
N ASN A 198 22.85 2.26 0.26
CA ASN A 198 23.90 1.36 -0.26
C ASN A 198 23.37 0.37 -1.32
N VAL A 199 22.11 0.49 -1.73
CA VAL A 199 21.42 -0.50 -2.57
C VAL A 199 21.42 -0.08 -4.05
N SER A 200 21.29 1.21 -4.33
CA SER A 200 21.22 1.76 -5.69
C SER A 200 21.86 3.15 -5.72
N GLU A 201 22.36 3.56 -6.88
CA GLU A 201 22.84 4.94 -7.12
C GLU A 201 21.69 5.95 -7.11
N ALA A 202 20.49 5.52 -7.52
CA ALA A 202 19.29 6.35 -7.41
C ALA A 202 18.92 6.52 -5.92
N PRO A 203 18.62 7.75 -5.45
CA PRO A 203 18.20 7.98 -4.08
C PRO A 203 16.71 7.67 -3.87
N LEU A 204 16.30 7.54 -2.61
CA LEU A 204 14.90 7.74 -2.22
C LEU A 204 14.62 9.24 -2.18
N ILE A 205 13.58 9.71 -2.88
CA ILE A 205 13.13 11.11 -2.86
C ILE A 205 12.07 11.26 -1.77
N VAL A 206 12.52 11.58 -0.56
CA VAL A 206 11.62 11.72 0.61
C VAL A 206 10.84 13.04 0.61
N ARG A 207 11.30 14.05 -0.15
CA ARG A 207 10.54 15.27 -0.45
C ARG A 207 10.88 15.78 -1.84
N LYS A 208 9.87 16.02 -2.67
CA LYS A 208 10.04 16.59 -4.01
C LYS A 208 10.41 18.08 -3.95
N ALA A 209 10.90 18.60 -5.07
CA ALA A 209 11.27 20.02 -5.21
C ALA A 209 10.08 21.00 -5.06
N ASP A 210 8.86 20.54 -5.33
CA ASP A 210 7.63 21.29 -5.05
C ASP A 210 7.19 21.23 -3.58
N GLY A 211 7.99 20.59 -2.72
CA GLY A 211 7.74 20.39 -1.30
C GLY A 211 6.81 19.22 -0.97
N GLY A 212 6.22 18.57 -1.99
CA GLY A 212 5.29 17.47 -1.82
C GLY A 212 5.96 16.13 -1.51
N PHE A 213 5.21 15.22 -0.90
CA PHE A 213 5.66 13.87 -0.60
C PHE A 213 5.30 12.88 -1.72
N GLY A 214 6.03 11.77 -1.78
CA GLY A 214 5.81 10.66 -2.71
C GLY A 214 5.87 9.31 -2.00
N TYR A 215 5.76 8.23 -2.76
CA TYR A 215 5.70 6.87 -2.21
C TYR A 215 6.96 6.50 -1.41
N ASP A 216 8.15 6.99 -1.80
CA ASP A 216 9.39 6.81 -1.02
C ASP A 216 9.25 7.30 0.42
N ALA A 217 8.63 8.46 0.63
CA ALA A 217 8.42 9.02 1.95
C ALA A 217 7.40 8.20 2.74
N THR A 218 6.30 7.79 2.09
CA THR A 218 5.25 6.98 2.70
C THR A 218 5.78 5.62 3.16
N ASP A 219 6.57 4.93 2.34
CA ASP A 219 7.10 3.60 2.68
C ASP A 219 8.12 3.68 3.83
N VAL A 220 8.96 4.72 3.86
CA VAL A 220 9.86 4.97 4.99
C VAL A 220 9.08 5.28 6.26
N ALA A 221 8.01 6.07 6.17
CA ALA A 221 7.12 6.36 7.28
C ALA A 221 6.40 5.10 7.78
N ALA A 222 5.95 4.24 6.86
CA ALA A 222 5.30 2.97 7.18
C ALA A 222 6.25 2.03 7.91
N VAL A 223 7.51 1.91 7.47
CA VAL A 223 8.54 1.12 8.19
C VAL A 223 8.77 1.69 9.58
N LEU A 224 8.92 3.00 9.74
CA LEU A 224 9.10 3.62 11.06
C LEU A 224 7.91 3.28 11.96
N HIS A 225 6.69 3.58 11.54
CA HIS A 225 5.48 3.33 12.31
C HIS A 225 5.31 1.86 12.70
N ARG A 226 5.57 0.93 11.76
CA ARG A 226 5.46 -0.52 12.03
C ARG A 226 6.52 -1.01 13.03
N VAL A 227 7.65 -0.33 13.11
CA VAL A 227 8.72 -0.67 14.06
C VAL A 227 8.51 0.00 15.42
N THR A 228 8.08 1.26 15.47
CA THR A 228 7.98 2.03 16.71
C THR A 228 6.63 1.95 17.39
N ASP A 229 5.56 2.06 16.61
CA ASP A 229 4.19 2.19 17.12
C ASP A 229 3.53 0.81 17.20
N GLU A 230 3.65 0.03 16.13
CA GLU A 230 3.23 -1.38 16.16
C GLU A 230 4.20 -2.26 16.94
N ARG A 231 5.42 -1.79 17.24
CA ARG A 231 6.44 -2.53 17.99
C ARG A 231 6.69 -3.93 17.43
N ALA A 232 6.68 -4.06 16.10
CA ALA A 232 6.85 -5.34 15.45
C ALA A 232 8.27 -5.90 15.68
N ASP A 233 8.37 -7.18 16.02
CA ASP A 233 9.63 -7.92 16.01
C ASP A 233 10.04 -8.26 14.58
N ARG A 234 9.04 -8.42 13.70
CA ARG A 234 9.19 -8.79 12.30
C ARG A 234 8.14 -8.06 11.45
N VAL A 235 8.56 -7.49 10.34
CA VAL A 235 7.68 -6.91 9.32
C VAL A 235 7.92 -7.64 8.00
N ILE A 236 6.85 -8.14 7.38
CA ILE A 236 6.88 -8.92 6.14
C ILE A 236 6.15 -8.13 5.06
N TYR A 237 6.81 -7.90 3.93
CA TYR A 237 6.27 -7.20 2.77
C TYR A 237 6.07 -8.19 1.64
N VAL A 238 4.82 -8.47 1.25
CA VAL A 238 4.48 -9.41 0.18
C VAL A 238 4.20 -8.64 -1.10
N ILE A 239 5.24 -8.44 -1.91
CA ILE A 239 5.23 -7.49 -3.05
C ILE A 239 5.80 -8.16 -4.31
N ASP A 240 5.43 -7.66 -5.48
CA ASP A 240 6.02 -8.07 -6.76
C ASP A 240 7.53 -7.80 -6.81
N ASN A 241 8.29 -8.71 -7.41
CA ASN A 241 9.76 -8.64 -7.53
C ASN A 241 10.26 -7.35 -8.22
N GLY A 242 9.44 -6.70 -9.05
CA GLY A 242 9.78 -5.42 -9.68
C GLY A 242 10.02 -4.28 -8.67
N GLN A 243 9.55 -4.43 -7.43
CA GLN A 243 9.71 -3.44 -6.35
C GLN A 243 10.80 -3.82 -5.34
N GLU A 244 11.56 -4.89 -5.57
CA GLU A 244 12.57 -5.34 -4.60
C GLU A 244 13.61 -4.26 -4.31
N THR A 245 14.20 -3.67 -5.35
CA THR A 245 15.23 -2.63 -5.19
C THR A 245 14.73 -1.47 -4.33
N HIS A 246 13.52 -0.99 -4.60
CA HIS A 246 12.88 0.07 -3.83
C HIS A 246 12.74 -0.30 -2.34
N MET A 247 12.14 -1.45 -2.06
CA MET A 247 11.96 -1.88 -0.66
C MET A 247 13.28 -2.11 0.07
N ARG A 248 14.30 -2.61 -0.63
CA ARG A 248 15.66 -2.75 -0.07
C ARG A 248 16.27 -1.38 0.26
N MET A 249 16.07 -0.38 -0.58
CA MET A 249 16.47 1.00 -0.30
C MET A 249 15.78 1.53 0.96
N VAL A 250 14.46 1.33 1.08
CA VAL A 250 13.69 1.72 2.28
C VAL A 250 14.21 1.01 3.53
N PHE A 251 14.54 -0.29 3.45
CA PHE A 251 15.11 -1.03 4.59
C PHE A 251 16.52 -0.55 4.97
N ASP A 252 17.38 -0.23 4.00
CA ASP A 252 18.72 0.35 4.25
C ASP A 252 18.59 1.71 4.95
N ALA A 253 17.67 2.56 4.49
CA ALA A 253 17.40 3.85 5.11
C ALA A 253 16.96 3.70 6.58
N ALA A 254 15.98 2.82 6.85
CA ALA A 254 15.51 2.56 8.21
C ALA A 254 16.57 1.94 9.13
N ALA A 255 17.41 1.04 8.58
CA ALA A 255 18.51 0.43 9.31
C ALA A 255 19.58 1.45 9.69
N ARG A 256 19.99 2.29 8.73
CA ARG A 256 20.99 3.36 8.95
C ARG A 256 20.49 4.48 9.84
N ALA A 257 19.18 4.71 9.86
CA ALA A 257 18.55 5.63 10.82
C ALA A 257 18.48 5.06 12.24
N GLY A 258 18.90 3.80 12.44
CA GLY A 258 18.95 3.15 13.75
C GLY A 258 17.59 2.63 14.25
N TRP A 259 16.55 2.61 13.41
CA TRP A 259 15.19 2.27 13.85
C TRP A 259 14.99 0.77 14.04
N VAL A 260 15.62 -0.04 13.18
CA VAL A 260 15.39 -1.49 13.13
C VAL A 260 15.80 -2.19 14.42
N GLY A 261 16.95 -1.83 15.03
CA GLY A 261 17.34 -2.31 16.36
C GLY A 261 17.30 -3.83 16.55
N GLY A 262 17.73 -4.61 15.55
CA GLY A 262 17.73 -6.08 15.58
C GLY A 262 16.42 -6.75 15.15
N ARG A 263 15.37 -5.99 14.86
CA ARG A 263 14.12 -6.49 14.27
C ARG A 263 14.33 -6.92 12.82
N ARG A 264 13.41 -7.73 12.30
CA ARG A 264 13.52 -8.29 10.95
C ARG A 264 12.58 -7.58 9.97
N LEU A 265 13.13 -7.09 8.86
CA LEU A 265 12.37 -6.60 7.71
C LEU A 265 12.54 -7.57 6.56
N ASP A 266 11.46 -8.21 6.13
CA ASP A 266 11.48 -9.22 5.07
C ASP A 266 10.75 -8.73 3.82
N PHE A 267 11.44 -8.81 2.69
CA PHE A 267 10.82 -8.74 1.38
C PHE A 267 10.49 -10.17 0.92
N VAL A 268 9.20 -10.46 0.77
CA VAL A 268 8.68 -11.71 0.22
C VAL A 268 8.18 -11.42 -1.19
N GLY A 269 9.12 -11.56 -2.13
CA GLY A 269 8.91 -11.30 -3.53
C GLY A 269 8.13 -12.39 -4.25
N PHE A 270 7.27 -12.01 -5.20
CA PHE A 270 6.68 -12.93 -6.18
C PHE A 270 6.88 -12.45 -7.61
N GLY A 271 6.98 -13.39 -8.55
CA GLY A 271 7.16 -13.08 -9.97
C GLY A 271 5.86 -12.67 -10.68
N LEU A 272 6.00 -12.32 -11.96
CA LEU A 272 4.87 -11.97 -12.82
C LEU A 272 3.91 -13.15 -13.03
N VAL A 273 2.64 -12.85 -13.27
CA VAL A 273 1.68 -13.84 -13.79
C VAL A 273 1.87 -13.91 -15.30
N GLN A 274 2.16 -15.10 -15.80
CA GLN A 274 2.33 -15.37 -17.22
C GLN A 274 1.11 -16.08 -17.78
N GLY A 275 0.74 -15.77 -19.02
CA GLY A 275 -0.16 -16.60 -19.81
C GLY A 275 0.52 -17.89 -20.25
N GLU A 276 -0.24 -18.78 -20.90
CA GLU A 276 0.28 -20.03 -21.48
C GLU A 276 1.39 -19.78 -22.52
N ASP A 277 1.44 -18.58 -23.09
CA ASP A 277 2.45 -18.12 -24.05
C ASP A 277 3.75 -17.60 -23.40
N GLY A 278 3.85 -17.65 -22.06
CA GLY A 278 4.99 -17.14 -21.29
C GLY A 278 5.07 -15.61 -21.23
N LYS A 279 4.11 -14.87 -21.81
CA LYS A 279 4.05 -13.41 -21.74
C LYS A 279 3.20 -12.95 -20.56
N LYS A 280 3.31 -11.67 -20.21
CA LYS A 280 2.52 -11.07 -19.13
C LYS A 280 1.03 -11.35 -19.38
N PHE A 281 0.37 -11.94 -18.38
CA PHE A 281 -1.06 -12.23 -18.45
C PHE A 281 -1.82 -10.93 -18.72
N LYS A 282 -2.55 -10.90 -19.83
CA LYS A 282 -3.45 -9.83 -20.25
C LYS A 282 -4.69 -10.47 -20.85
N THR A 283 -5.84 -9.85 -20.67
CA THR A 283 -7.05 -10.27 -21.37
C THR A 283 -6.88 -10.05 -22.89
N ARG A 284 -7.59 -10.81 -23.73
CA ARG A 284 -7.49 -10.75 -25.21
C ARG A 284 -7.75 -9.35 -25.80
N SER A 285 -8.36 -8.45 -25.02
CA SER A 285 -8.65 -7.05 -25.35
C SER A 285 -7.60 -6.04 -24.83
N GLY A 286 -6.48 -6.50 -24.26
CA GLY A 286 -5.41 -5.62 -23.75
C GLY A 286 -5.72 -4.93 -22.43
N GLY A 287 -6.84 -5.28 -21.78
CA GLY A 287 -7.11 -4.92 -20.39
C GLY A 287 -6.16 -5.66 -19.44
N VAL A 288 -5.82 -4.98 -18.35
CA VAL A 288 -4.94 -5.47 -17.26
C VAL A 288 -5.41 -6.84 -16.77
#